data_AF-A0A2R6KU32-F1
#
_entry.id   AF-A0A2R6KU32-F1
#
_cell.length_a   1.000
_cell.length_b   1.000
_cell.length_c   1.000
_cell.angle_alpha   90.00
_cell.angle_beta   90.00
_cell.angle_gamma   90.00
#
_symmetry.space_group_name_H-M   'P 1'
#
loop_
_entity.id
_entity.type
_entity.pdbx_description
1 polymer ?
#
loop_
_entity_poly.entity_id
_entity_poly.type
_entity_poly.pdbx_seq_one_letter_code
_entity_poly.pdbx_strand_id
1 'polypeptide(L)'
;MEYVQERVTTLHDFGNSTPSAPADRAAIVVPMTEREHGSLAAEQVLTTLESVAPDRVVVPLRADATAAPAVIDWLDGFALDIEPLWCDGPRLAELLADAGLDGQRGKGRDVWLALGVAAESPYVAVHDADATSYSATHVPRLLFPLEHGYSFTKGYYARVENDQLYGRLFRLLYRPLVRTLAAETEADVLAYLEAFRYALAGEFAATSETVRSLRVQRGWGLEVGTLGDAYAATGFDGSAQVDLGRHEHDHRAVSGPAGLTTMADQVTAALLRVVEQHAPTPDYETLPDRYEETAGRLTRAYATDAAFNGFSYDRSDERRQVGKYADSVRPPGEDTRLPAWTEAPITPDEVQTAARRDAEALR
;
A
#
# COMPACT_ATOMS: atom_id res chain seq x y z
N MET A 1 -11.55 -10.63 -21.95
CA MET A 1 -11.64 -9.46 -21.05
C MET A 1 -12.83 -9.69 -20.16
N GLU A 2 -12.59 -9.76 -18.86
CA GLU A 2 -13.62 -9.91 -17.84
C GLU A 2 -14.15 -8.50 -17.50
N TYR A 3 -15.46 -8.38 -17.23
CA TYR A 3 -16.17 -7.09 -17.11
C TYR A 3 -17.23 -7.11 -15.99
N VAL A 4 -17.20 -8.14 -15.13
CA VAL A 4 -18.26 -8.41 -14.16
C VAL A 4 -18.07 -7.51 -12.94
N GLN A 5 -19.17 -6.98 -12.43
CA GLN A 5 -19.20 -6.33 -11.12
C GLN A 5 -19.42 -7.41 -10.04
N GLU A 6 -18.56 -7.40 -9.03
CA GLU A 6 -18.63 -8.33 -7.90
C GLU A 6 -19.06 -7.57 -6.62
N ARG A 7 -18.57 -8.00 -5.45
CA ARG A 7 -18.96 -7.41 -4.16
C ARG A 7 -18.46 -5.97 -3.97
N VAL A 8 -17.35 -5.61 -4.61
CA VAL A 8 -16.78 -4.25 -4.61
C VAL A 8 -16.87 -3.70 -6.02
N THR A 9 -17.31 -2.45 -6.17
CA THR A 9 -17.38 -1.77 -7.46
C THR A 9 -16.02 -1.82 -8.13
N THR A 10 -15.97 -2.33 -9.36
CA THR A 10 -14.73 -2.59 -10.09
C THR A 10 -14.75 -1.83 -11.40
N LEU A 11 -13.82 -0.90 -11.58
CA LEU A 11 -13.68 -0.12 -12.81
C LEU A 11 -12.59 -0.76 -13.67
N HIS A 12 -13.03 -1.41 -14.75
CA HIS A 12 -12.15 -2.00 -15.74
C HIS A 12 -11.67 -0.96 -16.76
N ASP A 13 -10.43 -1.08 -17.23
CA ASP A 13 -9.94 -0.31 -18.37
C ASP A 13 -10.04 -1.14 -19.66
N PHE A 14 -10.86 -0.69 -20.60
CA PHE A 14 -11.09 -1.38 -21.87
C PHE A 14 -10.27 -0.83 -23.05
N GLY A 15 -9.43 0.19 -22.84
CA GLY A 15 -8.65 0.77 -23.94
C GLY A 15 -8.08 2.16 -23.67
N ASN A 16 -7.27 2.30 -22.62
CA ASN A 16 -6.56 3.54 -22.22
C ASN A 16 -7.46 4.65 -21.69
N SER A 17 -8.43 4.30 -20.84
CA SER A 17 -9.32 5.24 -20.17
C SER A 17 -8.52 6.29 -19.40
N THR A 18 -8.79 7.57 -19.65
CA THR A 18 -8.23 8.70 -18.87
C THR A 18 -9.39 9.56 -18.40
N PRO A 19 -10.06 9.16 -17.31
CA PRO A 19 -11.26 9.87 -16.87
C PRO A 19 -10.93 11.28 -16.38
N SER A 20 -11.90 12.18 -16.47
CA SER A 20 -11.82 13.45 -15.74
C SER A 20 -11.83 13.16 -14.23
N ALA A 21 -10.91 13.77 -13.49
CA ALA A 21 -10.74 13.53 -12.06
C ALA A 21 -10.29 14.82 -11.37
N PRO A 22 -10.52 14.97 -10.05
CA PRO A 22 -10.23 16.19 -9.29
C PRO A 22 -8.77 16.23 -8.85
N ALA A 23 -7.84 16.06 -9.80
CA ALA A 23 -6.41 16.02 -9.49
C ALA A 23 -5.95 17.34 -8.84
N ASP A 24 -6.45 18.47 -9.32
CA ASP A 24 -6.23 19.83 -8.81
C ASP A 24 -6.77 20.07 -7.38
N ARG A 25 -7.46 19.08 -6.79
CA ARG A 25 -7.95 19.08 -5.40
C ARG A 25 -7.42 17.89 -4.61
N ALA A 26 -6.43 17.19 -5.14
CA ALA A 26 -5.87 15.99 -4.54
C ALA A 26 -4.40 16.18 -4.15
N ALA A 27 -4.08 15.81 -2.91
CA ALA A 27 -2.71 15.62 -2.48
C ALA A 27 -2.23 14.22 -2.87
N ILE A 28 -1.06 14.14 -3.51
CA ILE A 28 -0.44 12.87 -3.89
C ILE A 28 0.70 12.55 -2.93
N VAL A 29 0.59 11.45 -2.20
CA VAL A 29 1.64 10.94 -1.32
C VAL A 29 2.54 10.01 -2.12
N VAL A 30 3.83 10.32 -2.18
CA VAL A 30 4.84 9.51 -2.89
C VAL A 30 5.95 9.14 -1.89
N PRO A 31 5.87 7.99 -1.21
CA PRO A 31 6.86 7.61 -0.21
C PRO A 31 8.20 7.29 -0.84
N MET A 32 9.26 7.86 -0.28
CA MET A 32 10.62 7.72 -0.82
C MET A 32 11.63 7.44 0.30
N THR A 33 12.70 6.75 -0.08
CA THR A 33 13.93 6.67 0.69
C THR A 33 15.06 7.32 -0.10
N GLU A 34 16.23 7.48 0.52
CA GLU A 34 17.45 7.89 -0.18
C GLU A 34 17.82 7.01 -1.39
N ARG A 35 17.26 5.79 -1.50
CA ARG A 35 17.53 4.86 -2.61
C ARG A 35 16.83 5.24 -3.91
N GLU A 36 15.72 5.95 -3.82
CA GLU A 36 14.94 6.38 -4.98
C GLU A 36 15.48 7.69 -5.59
N HIS A 37 16.37 8.39 -4.87
CA HIS A 37 17.04 9.60 -5.36
C HIS A 37 17.75 9.36 -6.70
N GLY A 38 17.34 10.11 -7.73
CA GLY A 38 17.92 10.02 -9.08
C GLY A 38 17.66 8.70 -9.80
N SER A 39 16.74 7.87 -9.31
CA SER A 39 16.31 6.68 -10.03
C SER A 39 15.39 7.04 -11.20
N LEU A 40 15.50 6.32 -12.31
CA LEU A 40 14.65 6.54 -13.49
C LEU A 40 13.16 6.38 -13.19
N ALA A 41 12.80 5.44 -12.31
CA ALA A 41 11.41 5.22 -11.90
C ALA A 41 10.86 6.44 -11.13
N ALA A 42 11.59 6.94 -10.14
CA ALA A 42 11.14 8.09 -9.37
C ALA A 42 11.11 9.38 -10.22
N GLU A 43 12.09 9.57 -11.09
CA GLU A 43 12.09 10.68 -12.06
C GLU A 43 10.88 10.61 -12.99
N GLN A 44 10.54 9.42 -13.50
CA GLN A 44 9.34 9.21 -14.31
C GLN A 44 8.06 9.50 -13.54
N VAL A 45 7.93 9.05 -12.28
CA VAL A 45 6.76 9.31 -11.43
C VAL A 45 6.56 10.82 -11.24
N LEU A 46 7.60 11.53 -10.80
CA LEU A 46 7.51 12.98 -10.54
C LEU A 46 7.29 13.79 -11.82
N THR A 47 8.00 13.50 -12.90
CA THR A 47 7.77 14.15 -14.21
C THR A 47 6.36 13.87 -14.75
N THR A 48 5.84 12.65 -14.52
CA THR A 48 4.45 12.33 -14.90
C THR A 48 3.46 13.15 -14.08
N LEU A 49 3.70 13.33 -12.79
CA LEU A 49 2.84 14.14 -11.92
C LEU A 49 2.81 15.62 -12.34
N GLU A 50 3.89 16.18 -12.90
CA GLU A 50 3.87 17.54 -13.48
C GLU A 50 2.78 17.69 -14.56
N SER A 51 2.59 16.64 -15.37
CA SER A 51 1.55 16.63 -16.42
C SER A 51 0.14 16.42 -15.89
N VAL A 52 0.00 15.76 -14.73
CA VAL A 52 -1.27 15.54 -14.04
C VAL A 52 -1.70 16.79 -13.26
N ALA A 53 -0.73 17.58 -12.79
CA ALA A 53 -0.91 18.81 -12.02
C ALA A 53 -1.82 18.64 -10.79
N PRO A 54 -1.42 17.80 -9.81
CA PRO A 54 -2.15 17.70 -8.56
C PRO A 54 -2.08 19.01 -7.75
N ASP A 55 -2.96 19.16 -6.76
CA ASP A 55 -2.94 20.28 -5.80
C ASP A 55 -1.55 20.42 -5.16
N ARG A 56 -1.01 19.29 -4.68
CA ARG A 56 0.31 19.19 -4.06
C ARG A 56 0.81 17.74 -4.04
N VAL A 57 2.11 17.58 -3.82
CA VAL A 57 2.75 16.28 -3.62
C VAL A 57 3.41 16.26 -2.25
N VAL A 58 3.11 15.25 -1.43
CA VAL A 58 3.73 15.06 -0.12
C VAL A 58 4.70 13.89 -0.20
N VAL A 59 5.98 14.13 0.03
CA VAL A 59 7.02 13.11 -0.04
C VAL A 59 7.51 12.79 1.36
N PRO A 60 6.99 11.74 2.03
CA PRO A 60 7.61 11.26 3.25
C PRO A 60 8.96 10.61 2.88
N LEU A 61 10.04 11.30 3.25
CA LEU A 61 11.41 10.97 2.91
C LEU A 61 12.11 10.29 4.08
N ARG A 62 12.51 9.04 3.89
CA ARG A 62 13.44 8.34 4.80
C ARG A 62 14.86 8.40 4.26
N ALA A 63 15.71 9.18 4.89
CA ALA A 63 17.09 9.37 4.49
C ALA A 63 17.91 9.73 5.72
N ASP A 64 19.16 9.29 5.76
CA ASP A 64 20.06 9.80 6.79
C ASP A 64 20.35 11.30 6.60
N ALA A 65 20.86 11.96 7.64
CA ALA A 65 21.13 13.40 7.61
C ALA A 65 22.19 13.82 6.57
N THR A 66 22.98 12.88 6.04
CA THR A 66 23.98 13.14 5.00
C THR A 66 23.38 13.03 3.60
N ALA A 67 22.41 12.15 3.39
CA ALA A 67 21.72 11.94 2.13
C ALA A 67 20.54 12.91 1.93
N ALA A 68 19.82 13.25 3.00
CA ALA A 68 18.60 14.05 2.95
C ALA A 68 18.74 15.39 2.17
N PRO A 69 19.80 16.20 2.34
CA PRO A 69 19.92 17.47 1.60
C PRO A 69 19.90 17.27 0.08
N ALA A 70 20.63 16.26 -0.42
CA ALA A 70 20.72 16.00 -1.85
C ALA A 70 19.37 15.55 -2.44
N VAL A 71 18.60 14.74 -1.70
CA VAL A 71 17.28 14.32 -2.14
C VAL A 71 16.30 15.49 -2.15
N ILE A 72 16.31 16.32 -1.11
CA ILE A 72 15.44 17.51 -1.02
C ILE A 72 15.75 18.49 -2.15
N ASP A 73 17.02 18.78 -2.41
CA ASP A 73 17.43 19.67 -3.51
C ASP A 73 17.08 19.10 -4.89
N TRP A 74 17.08 17.77 -5.05
CA TRP A 74 16.61 17.11 -6.27
C TRP A 74 15.09 17.24 -6.45
N LEU A 75 14.31 17.15 -5.36
CA LEU A 75 12.85 17.36 -5.40
C LEU A 75 12.47 18.79 -5.82
N ASP A 76 13.26 19.80 -5.41
CA ASP A 76 13.07 21.20 -5.82
C ASP A 76 13.23 21.42 -7.34
N GLY A 77 13.79 20.44 -8.07
CA GLY A 77 13.97 20.49 -9.51
C GLY A 77 12.70 20.25 -10.35
N PHE A 78 11.63 19.71 -9.74
CA PHE A 78 10.39 19.41 -10.43
C PHE A 78 9.41 20.59 -10.37
N ALA A 79 8.62 20.78 -11.42
CA ALA A 79 7.56 21.78 -11.52
C ALA A 79 6.28 21.34 -10.77
N LEU A 80 6.45 20.98 -9.50
CA LEU A 80 5.40 20.50 -8.60
C LEU A 80 5.48 21.27 -7.27
N ASP A 81 4.35 21.44 -6.60
CA ASP A 81 4.33 21.85 -5.20
C ASP A 81 4.65 20.63 -4.32
N ILE A 82 5.94 20.35 -4.16
CA ILE A 82 6.42 19.23 -3.35
C ILE A 82 6.68 19.67 -1.93
N GLU A 83 6.03 19.01 -0.97
CA GLU A 83 6.36 19.10 0.44
C GLU A 83 7.15 17.87 0.90
N PRO A 84 8.49 17.98 1.04
CA PRO A 84 9.31 16.92 1.61
C PRO A 84 9.11 16.86 3.14
N LEU A 85 8.65 15.72 3.63
CA LEU A 85 8.58 15.41 5.05
C LEU A 85 9.76 14.50 5.42
N TRP A 86 10.85 15.07 5.93
CA TRP A 86 12.01 14.28 6.34
C TRP A 86 11.71 13.47 7.62
N CYS A 87 11.36 12.19 7.44
CA CYS A 87 10.87 11.27 8.47
C CYS A 87 11.92 10.86 9.52
N ASP A 88 13.20 11.17 9.28
CA ASP A 88 14.31 10.90 10.20
C ASP A 88 14.85 12.17 10.88
N GLY A 89 14.18 13.31 10.69
CA GLY A 89 14.52 14.58 11.32
C GLY A 89 14.45 14.53 12.85
N PRO A 90 15.38 15.20 13.56
CA PRO A 90 15.46 15.14 15.02
C PRO A 90 14.27 15.77 15.74
N ARG A 91 13.68 16.86 15.24
CA ARG A 91 12.50 17.49 15.87
C ARG A 91 11.27 16.63 15.70
N LEU A 92 11.10 16.04 14.52
CA LEU A 92 10.01 15.11 14.29
C LEU A 92 10.16 13.86 15.18
N ALA A 93 11.38 13.36 15.37
CA ALA A 93 11.64 12.26 16.28
C ALA A 93 11.31 12.60 17.73
N GLU A 94 11.67 13.80 18.20
CA GLU A 94 11.34 14.30 19.55
C GLU A 94 9.82 14.45 19.73
N LEU A 95 9.13 15.07 18.76
CA LEU A 95 7.67 15.19 18.77
C LEU A 95 6.97 13.83 18.89
N LEU A 96 7.42 12.83 18.13
CA LEU A 96 6.88 11.48 18.21
C LEU A 96 7.17 10.81 19.55
N ALA A 97 8.34 11.03 20.14
CA ALA A 97 8.70 10.46 21.44
C ALA A 97 7.86 11.07 22.58
N ASP A 98 7.70 12.40 22.61
CA ASP A 98 6.88 13.10 23.59
C ASP A 98 5.41 12.65 23.55
N ALA A 99 4.94 12.25 22.37
CA ALA A 99 3.60 11.75 22.13
C ALA A 99 3.44 10.23 22.34
N GLY A 100 4.52 9.49 22.65
CA GLY A 100 4.51 8.03 22.78
C GLY A 100 4.29 7.27 21.45
N LEU A 101 4.67 7.88 20.33
CA LEU A 101 4.53 7.36 18.97
C LEU A 101 5.86 6.89 18.34
N ASP A 102 6.96 6.94 19.09
CA ASP A 102 8.34 6.61 18.71
C ASP A 102 8.66 5.11 18.58
N GLY A 103 7.62 4.26 18.52
CA GLY A 103 7.76 2.84 18.22
C GLY A 103 8.42 2.53 16.86
N GLN A 104 8.39 1.26 16.47
CA GLN A 104 9.12 0.75 15.29
C GLN A 104 8.98 1.64 14.04
N ARG A 105 10.12 1.94 13.40
CA ARG A 105 10.17 2.64 12.10
C ARG A 105 9.78 1.69 10.96
N GLY A 106 9.11 2.21 9.94
CA GLY A 106 8.70 1.43 8.77
C GLY A 106 7.92 2.25 7.74
N LYS A 107 7.72 1.70 6.54
CA LYS A 107 7.08 2.41 5.41
C LYS A 107 5.73 3.01 5.83
N GLY A 108 4.93 2.23 6.55
CA GLY A 108 3.63 2.68 7.02
C GLY A 108 3.68 3.80 8.07
N ARG A 109 4.72 3.91 8.90
CA ARG A 109 4.91 5.10 9.76
C ARG A 109 5.10 6.36 8.93
N ASP A 110 5.96 6.27 7.91
CA ASP A 110 6.29 7.41 7.06
C ASP A 110 5.07 7.81 6.20
N VAL A 111 4.32 6.83 5.70
CA VAL A 111 3.03 7.05 5.04
C VAL A 111 2.01 7.68 6.00
N TRP A 112 1.89 7.22 7.24
CA TRP A 112 0.97 7.81 8.22
C TRP A 112 1.22 9.30 8.46
N LEU A 113 2.50 9.70 8.59
CA LEU A 113 2.90 11.10 8.70
C LEU A 113 2.43 11.92 7.50
N ALA A 114 2.71 11.43 6.28
CA ALA A 114 2.30 12.11 5.07
C ALA A 114 0.78 12.13 4.86
N LEU A 115 0.05 11.09 5.26
CA LEU A 115 -1.40 11.03 5.18
C LEU A 115 -2.06 12.11 6.04
N GLY A 116 -1.49 12.42 7.21
CA GLY A 116 -1.99 13.50 8.07
C GLY A 116 -1.94 14.85 7.38
N VAL A 117 -0.78 15.17 6.82
CA VAL A 117 -0.54 16.42 6.07
C VAL A 117 -1.34 16.47 4.78
N ALA A 118 -1.33 15.38 4.01
CA ALA A 118 -2.05 15.30 2.73
C ALA A 118 -3.57 15.43 2.89
N ALA A 119 -4.14 15.05 4.04
CA ALA A 119 -5.57 15.17 4.31
C ALA A 119 -6.07 16.62 4.41
N GLU A 120 -5.19 17.63 4.40
CA GLU A 120 -5.59 19.03 4.19
C GLU A 120 -6.32 19.23 2.85
N SER A 121 -5.94 18.48 1.82
CA SER A 121 -6.64 18.45 0.54
C SER A 121 -7.86 17.53 0.61
N PRO A 122 -8.97 17.83 -0.10
CA PRO A 122 -10.20 17.02 -0.07
C PRO A 122 -10.01 15.54 -0.41
N TYR A 123 -9.08 15.24 -1.32
CA TYR A 123 -8.75 13.89 -1.75
C TYR A 123 -7.26 13.62 -1.55
N VAL A 124 -6.94 12.37 -1.24
CA VAL A 124 -5.56 11.91 -1.08
C VAL A 124 -5.38 10.66 -1.91
N ALA A 125 -4.29 10.58 -2.66
CA ALA A 125 -3.87 9.35 -3.34
C ALA A 125 -2.44 8.99 -2.92
N VAL A 126 -2.15 7.70 -2.80
CA VAL A 126 -0.81 7.17 -2.52
C VAL A 126 -0.32 6.42 -3.75
N HIS A 127 0.91 6.70 -4.17
CA HIS A 127 1.57 6.01 -5.27
C HIS A 127 3.00 5.62 -4.88
N ASP A 128 3.46 4.47 -5.37
CA ASP A 128 4.84 4.05 -5.18
C ASP A 128 5.79 4.82 -6.11
N ALA A 129 6.97 5.17 -5.61
CA ALA A 129 8.00 5.89 -6.37
C ALA A 129 8.85 4.98 -7.27
N ASP A 130 8.72 3.65 -7.16
CA ASP A 130 9.56 2.65 -7.83
C ASP A 130 8.88 2.00 -9.04
N ALA A 131 7.74 2.53 -9.49
CA ALA A 131 6.96 2.02 -10.61
C ALA A 131 7.49 2.51 -11.96
N THR A 132 8.11 1.62 -12.76
CA THR A 132 8.58 1.96 -14.12
C THR A 132 7.45 2.03 -15.14
N SER A 133 6.31 1.40 -14.84
CA SER A 133 5.09 1.47 -15.65
C SER A 133 4.18 2.64 -15.29
N TYR A 134 4.63 3.60 -14.48
CA TYR A 134 3.82 4.72 -14.04
C TYR A 134 3.37 5.59 -15.22
N SER A 135 2.07 5.93 -15.27
CA SER A 135 1.47 6.71 -16.36
C SER A 135 0.56 7.82 -15.85
N ALA A 136 0.38 8.87 -16.65
CA ALA A 136 -0.49 10.01 -16.34
C ALA A 136 -1.96 9.63 -16.14
N THR A 137 -2.34 8.40 -16.49
CA THR A 137 -3.71 7.89 -16.29
C THR A 137 -3.95 7.33 -14.89
N HIS A 138 -2.89 7.03 -14.12
CA HIS A 138 -3.03 6.34 -12.82
C HIS A 138 -3.75 7.21 -11.79
N VAL A 139 -3.32 8.46 -11.60
CA VAL A 139 -3.96 9.39 -10.65
C VAL A 139 -5.42 9.64 -11.03
N PRO A 140 -5.77 10.02 -12.28
CA PRO A 140 -7.17 10.23 -12.62
C PRO A 140 -8.06 9.00 -12.43
N ARG A 141 -7.57 7.80 -12.79
CA ARG A 141 -8.33 6.56 -12.58
C ARG A 141 -8.59 6.30 -11.11
N LEU A 142 -7.58 6.48 -10.26
CA LEU A 142 -7.67 6.20 -8.83
C LEU A 142 -8.57 7.19 -8.09
N LEU A 143 -8.59 8.45 -8.52
CA LEU A 143 -9.45 9.49 -7.94
C LEU A 143 -10.89 9.45 -8.48
N PHE A 144 -11.12 8.92 -9.68
CA PHE A 144 -12.42 8.97 -10.35
C PHE A 144 -13.58 8.46 -9.49
N PRO A 145 -13.50 7.31 -8.79
CA PRO A 145 -14.61 6.86 -7.95
C PRO A 145 -14.95 7.85 -6.82
N LEU A 146 -13.98 8.60 -6.30
CA LEU A 146 -14.22 9.52 -5.18
C LEU A 146 -15.17 10.67 -5.54
N GLU A 147 -15.13 11.16 -6.79
CA GLU A 147 -16.12 12.13 -7.31
C GLU A 147 -17.49 11.50 -7.59
N HIS A 148 -17.58 10.16 -7.58
CA HIS A 148 -18.80 9.41 -7.86
C HIS A 148 -19.41 8.80 -6.60
N GLY A 149 -19.09 9.37 -5.43
CA GLY A 149 -19.71 9.03 -4.14
C GLY A 149 -19.01 7.90 -3.37
N TYR A 150 -17.89 7.37 -3.88
CA TYR A 150 -17.06 6.44 -3.11
C TYR A 150 -16.13 7.20 -2.16
N SER A 151 -15.74 6.55 -1.08
CA SER A 151 -14.88 7.12 -0.05
C SER A 151 -13.47 6.52 -0.06
N PHE A 152 -13.33 5.31 -0.63
CA PHE A 152 -12.06 4.60 -0.74
C PHE A 152 -11.96 3.90 -2.11
N THR A 153 -10.77 3.97 -2.72
CA THR A 153 -10.46 3.32 -3.99
C THR A 153 -9.11 2.61 -3.91
N LYS A 154 -9.05 1.35 -4.36
CA LYS A 154 -7.80 0.58 -4.45
C LYS A 154 -7.38 0.37 -5.92
N GLY A 155 -6.12 0.57 -6.24
CA GLY A 155 -5.58 0.17 -7.54
C GLY A 155 -5.44 -1.36 -7.62
N TYR A 156 -5.66 -1.93 -8.80
CA TYR A 156 -5.23 -3.30 -9.10
C TYR A 156 -4.54 -3.35 -10.46
N TYR A 157 -3.61 -4.29 -10.60
CA TYR A 157 -2.83 -4.48 -11.81
C TYR A 157 -2.27 -5.90 -11.87
N ALA A 158 -1.88 -6.30 -13.08
CA ALA A 158 -1.10 -7.52 -13.28
C ALA A 158 0.39 -7.23 -13.04
N ARG A 159 1.04 -8.01 -12.16
CA ARG A 159 2.49 -8.00 -11.99
C ARG A 159 3.14 -9.10 -12.82
N VAL A 160 3.41 -8.79 -14.07
CA VAL A 160 3.97 -9.71 -15.07
C VAL A 160 5.03 -8.96 -15.86
N GLU A 161 6.25 -9.49 -15.85
CA GLU A 161 7.40 -8.95 -16.59
C GLU A 161 8.33 -10.12 -16.94
N ASN A 162 9.12 -10.00 -18.01
CA ASN A 162 10.13 -10.99 -18.41
C ASN A 162 9.61 -12.44 -18.47
N ASP A 163 8.38 -12.61 -18.96
CA ASP A 163 7.69 -13.90 -19.01
C ASP A 163 7.60 -14.61 -17.64
N GLN A 164 7.37 -13.86 -16.55
CA GLN A 164 7.22 -14.37 -15.19
C GLN A 164 6.07 -13.72 -14.40
N LEU A 165 5.51 -14.47 -13.44
CA LEU A 165 4.50 -13.99 -12.50
C LEU A 165 5.14 -13.48 -11.20
N TYR A 166 4.92 -12.22 -10.86
CA TYR A 166 5.43 -11.60 -9.63
C TYR A 166 4.37 -11.53 -8.52
N GLY A 167 4.70 -10.92 -7.38
CA GLY A 167 3.78 -10.75 -6.25
C GLY A 167 3.63 -11.99 -5.37
N ARG A 168 4.74 -12.66 -5.00
CA ARG A 168 4.72 -13.87 -4.15
C ARG A 168 3.93 -13.69 -2.85
N LEU A 169 4.06 -12.57 -2.15
CA LEU A 169 3.28 -12.29 -0.94
C LEU A 169 1.76 -12.30 -1.21
N PHE A 170 1.32 -11.72 -2.33
CA PHE A 170 -0.10 -11.74 -2.67
C PHE A 170 -0.55 -13.15 -3.10
N ARG A 171 0.17 -13.76 -4.06
CA ARG A 171 -0.19 -15.03 -4.69
C ARG A 171 -0.11 -16.22 -3.75
N LEU A 172 0.92 -16.26 -2.90
CA LEU A 172 1.27 -17.43 -2.09
C LEU A 172 0.90 -17.29 -0.62
N LEU A 173 0.75 -16.07 -0.08
CA LEU A 173 0.39 -15.84 1.32
C LEU A 173 -1.01 -15.24 1.47
N TYR A 174 -1.21 -13.98 1.04
CA TYR A 174 -2.45 -13.25 1.30
C TYR A 174 -3.67 -13.94 0.70
N ARG A 175 -3.67 -14.21 -0.61
CA ARG A 175 -4.84 -14.77 -1.29
C ARG A 175 -5.20 -16.17 -0.78
N PRO A 176 -4.24 -17.10 -0.58
CA PRO A 176 -4.55 -18.38 0.05
C PRO A 176 -5.08 -18.25 1.46
N LEU A 177 -4.47 -17.42 2.31
CA LEU A 177 -4.86 -17.28 3.72
C LEU A 177 -6.27 -16.68 3.86
N VAL A 178 -6.60 -15.64 3.10
CA VAL A 178 -7.98 -15.09 3.06
C VAL A 178 -8.98 -16.17 2.64
N ARG A 179 -8.67 -16.97 1.62
CA ARG A 179 -9.56 -18.06 1.17
C ARG A 179 -9.71 -19.18 2.19
N THR A 180 -8.66 -19.50 2.93
CA THR A 180 -8.74 -20.48 4.02
C THR A 180 -9.69 -19.99 5.11
N LEU A 181 -9.51 -18.76 5.57
CA LEU A 181 -10.36 -18.16 6.59
C LEU A 181 -11.81 -18.00 6.12
N ALA A 182 -12.03 -17.58 4.88
CA ALA A 182 -13.37 -17.42 4.30
C ALA A 182 -14.13 -18.75 4.14
N ALA A 183 -13.43 -19.90 4.14
CA ALA A 183 -14.09 -21.20 4.09
C ALA A 183 -14.66 -21.65 5.46
N GLU A 184 -14.31 -20.95 6.54
CA GLU A 184 -14.63 -21.33 7.92
C GLU A 184 -15.71 -20.45 8.54
N THR A 185 -15.98 -19.29 7.94
CA THR A 185 -16.91 -18.30 8.46
C THR A 185 -17.51 -17.46 7.33
N GLU A 186 -18.75 -17.04 7.52
CA GLU A 186 -19.47 -16.14 6.62
C GLU A 186 -19.22 -14.66 6.97
N ALA A 187 -18.10 -14.34 7.63
CA ALA A 187 -17.81 -12.98 8.06
C ALA A 187 -17.56 -12.06 6.86
N ASP A 188 -18.35 -10.98 6.77
CA ASP A 188 -18.32 -10.04 5.63
C ASP A 188 -16.94 -9.40 5.38
N VAL A 189 -16.14 -9.21 6.43
CA VAL A 189 -14.76 -8.70 6.31
C VAL A 189 -13.89 -9.58 5.41
N LEU A 190 -14.06 -10.91 5.44
CA LEU A 190 -13.27 -11.83 4.62
C LEU A 190 -13.71 -11.75 3.16
N ALA A 191 -15.01 -11.61 2.92
CA ALA A 191 -15.54 -11.40 1.59
C ALA A 191 -15.13 -10.03 1.01
N TYR A 192 -15.01 -9.00 1.86
CA TYR A 192 -14.49 -7.68 1.49
C TYR A 192 -13.02 -7.78 1.08
N LEU A 193 -12.17 -8.40 1.92
CA LEU A 193 -10.76 -8.60 1.63
C LEU A 193 -10.53 -9.44 0.37
N GLU A 194 -11.34 -10.48 0.14
CA GLU A 194 -11.22 -11.31 -1.07
C GLU A 194 -11.64 -10.58 -2.37
N ALA A 195 -12.55 -9.60 -2.28
CA ALA A 195 -13.08 -8.90 -3.45
C ALA A 195 -12.03 -8.04 -4.19
N PHE A 196 -10.94 -7.63 -3.51
CA PHE A 196 -9.87 -6.85 -4.13
C PHE A 196 -8.94 -7.74 -4.95
N ARG A 197 -8.85 -7.47 -6.25
CA ARG A 197 -8.07 -8.26 -7.23
C ARG A 197 -6.58 -8.28 -6.93
N TYR A 198 -6.06 -7.21 -6.35
CA TYR A 198 -4.69 -7.12 -5.86
C TYR A 198 -4.62 -6.30 -4.56
N ALA A 199 -5.10 -6.87 -3.46
CA ALA A 199 -5.22 -6.22 -2.16
C ALA A 199 -3.91 -5.61 -1.60
N LEU A 200 -2.75 -6.15 -2.01
CA LEU A 200 -1.43 -5.66 -1.61
C LEU A 200 -0.84 -4.62 -2.57
N ALA A 201 -1.65 -3.99 -3.43
CA ALA A 201 -1.20 -2.82 -4.20
C ALA A 201 -0.84 -1.68 -3.24
N GLY A 202 0.23 -0.95 -3.52
CA GLY A 202 0.56 0.28 -2.79
C GLY A 202 -0.44 1.41 -3.08
N GLU A 203 -1.04 1.36 -4.26
CA GLU A 203 -1.90 2.39 -4.82
C GLU A 203 -3.30 2.37 -4.22
N PHE A 204 -3.67 3.45 -3.55
CA PHE A 204 -5.04 3.72 -3.13
C PHE A 204 -5.33 5.22 -3.13
N ALA A 205 -6.60 5.59 -3.20
CA ALA A 205 -7.05 6.94 -2.94
C ALA A 205 -8.26 6.93 -2.02
N ALA A 206 -8.43 8.01 -1.27
CA ALA A 206 -9.54 8.14 -0.35
C ALA A 206 -9.90 9.62 -0.14
N THR A 207 -11.09 9.85 0.39
CA THR A 207 -11.45 11.19 0.90
C THR A 207 -10.59 11.53 2.11
N SER A 208 -10.38 12.81 2.36
CA SER A 208 -9.65 13.28 3.55
C SER A 208 -10.27 12.82 4.86
N GLU A 209 -11.60 12.64 4.92
CA GLU A 209 -12.31 12.08 6.07
C GLU A 209 -11.89 10.63 6.31
N THR A 210 -11.96 9.79 5.27
CA THR A 210 -11.54 8.39 5.35
C THR A 210 -10.06 8.27 5.70
N VAL A 211 -9.19 9.09 5.12
CA VAL A 211 -7.75 9.07 5.45
C VAL A 211 -7.53 9.35 6.93
N ARG A 212 -8.22 10.34 7.50
CA ARG A 212 -8.06 10.69 8.92
C ARG A 212 -8.54 9.60 9.87
N SER A 213 -9.43 8.71 9.45
CA SER A 213 -9.91 7.59 10.28
C SER A 213 -9.02 6.34 10.24
N LEU A 214 -7.99 6.29 9.38
CA LEU A 214 -7.15 5.08 9.22
C LEU A 214 -6.17 4.90 10.40
N ARG A 215 -6.12 3.70 10.97
CA ARG A 215 -5.15 3.27 11.97
C ARG A 215 -4.01 2.53 11.29
N VAL A 216 -3.01 3.29 10.85
CA VAL A 216 -2.00 2.79 9.92
C VAL A 216 -1.01 1.82 10.61
N GLN A 217 -0.77 0.67 9.96
CA GLN A 217 0.30 -0.26 10.34
C GLN A 217 1.67 0.39 10.13
N ARG A 218 2.61 0.20 11.06
CA ARG A 218 3.95 0.83 10.95
C ARG A 218 4.80 0.27 9.81
N GLY A 219 4.64 -1.01 9.46
CA GLY A 219 5.47 -1.75 8.51
C GLY A 219 4.74 -2.18 7.23
N TRP A 220 5.11 -3.35 6.71
CA TRP A 220 4.60 -3.99 5.48
C TRP A 220 3.17 -4.52 5.57
N GLY A 221 2.53 -4.44 6.73
CA GLY A 221 1.10 -4.71 6.88
C GLY A 221 0.20 -3.55 6.44
N LEU A 222 0.79 -2.42 6.01
CA LEU A 222 0.11 -1.17 5.65
C LEU A 222 -1.10 -1.38 4.75
N GLU A 223 -0.92 -2.08 3.63
CA GLU A 223 -1.94 -2.23 2.60
C GLU A 223 -3.13 -3.04 3.13
N VAL A 224 -2.88 -4.09 3.90
CA VAL A 224 -3.93 -4.93 4.51
C VAL A 224 -4.66 -4.19 5.63
N GLY A 225 -3.91 -3.51 6.50
CA GLY A 225 -4.50 -2.71 7.58
C GLY A 225 -5.40 -1.61 7.03
N THR A 226 -4.95 -0.93 5.97
CA THR A 226 -5.72 0.11 5.27
C THR A 226 -7.03 -0.46 4.71
N LEU A 227 -7.03 -1.66 4.14
CA LEU A 227 -8.27 -2.31 3.69
C LEU A 227 -9.21 -2.65 4.86
N GLY A 228 -8.68 -3.14 5.98
CA GLY A 228 -9.48 -3.39 7.18
C GLY A 228 -10.13 -2.12 7.74
N ASP A 229 -9.37 -1.02 7.82
CA ASP A 229 -9.88 0.26 8.29
C ASP A 229 -10.87 0.88 7.28
N ALA A 230 -10.62 0.74 5.97
CA ALA A 230 -11.55 1.15 4.92
C ALA A 230 -12.87 0.37 4.98
N TYR A 231 -12.82 -0.93 5.28
CA TYR A 231 -14.01 -1.74 5.54
C TYR A 231 -14.81 -1.19 6.73
N ALA A 232 -14.14 -0.90 7.85
CA ALA A 232 -14.78 -0.35 9.04
C ALA A 232 -15.39 1.04 8.79
N ALA A 233 -14.73 1.88 7.99
CA ALA A 233 -15.15 3.26 7.72
C ALA A 233 -16.23 3.38 6.63
N THR A 234 -16.16 2.56 5.58
CA THR A 234 -16.91 2.78 4.33
C THR A 234 -17.68 1.55 3.84
N GLY A 235 -17.35 0.36 4.31
CA GLY A 235 -17.93 -0.90 3.86
C GLY A 235 -17.76 -1.15 2.36
N PHE A 236 -18.56 -2.07 1.82
CA PHE A 236 -18.57 -2.38 0.39
C PHE A 236 -19.06 -1.19 -0.45
N ASP A 237 -20.15 -0.56 -0.03
CA ASP A 237 -20.83 0.49 -0.81
C ASP A 237 -19.97 1.76 -0.97
N GLY A 238 -19.11 2.06 0.00
CA GLY A 238 -18.19 3.18 -0.05
C GLY A 238 -16.83 2.86 -0.69
N SER A 239 -16.62 1.62 -1.16
CA SER A 239 -15.34 1.15 -1.68
C SER A 239 -15.39 0.78 -3.16
N ALA A 240 -14.32 1.11 -3.86
CA ALA A 240 -14.11 0.74 -5.25
C ALA A 240 -12.69 0.19 -5.50
N GLN A 241 -12.51 -0.47 -6.64
CA GLN A 241 -11.19 -0.79 -7.17
C GLN A 241 -11.08 -0.43 -8.66
N VAL A 242 -9.89 -0.05 -9.11
CA VAL A 242 -9.66 0.46 -10.47
C VAL A 242 -8.50 -0.26 -11.15
N ASP A 243 -8.66 -0.50 -12.45
CA ASP A 243 -7.62 -1.11 -13.29
C ASP A 243 -6.52 -0.11 -13.63
N LEU A 244 -5.31 -0.38 -13.14
CA LEU A 244 -4.10 0.36 -13.47
C LEU A 244 -3.23 -0.40 -14.48
N GLY A 245 -3.73 -1.49 -15.08
CA GLY A 245 -3.09 -2.22 -16.16
C GLY A 245 -2.00 -3.18 -15.68
N ARG A 246 -0.76 -2.93 -16.11
CA ARG A 246 0.41 -3.74 -15.77
C ARG A 246 1.37 -2.94 -14.92
N HIS A 247 1.95 -3.62 -13.95
CA HIS A 247 2.85 -2.99 -12.99
C HIS A 247 4.22 -3.65 -12.98
N GLU A 248 5.21 -2.86 -13.35
CA GLU A 248 6.64 -3.20 -13.37
C GLU A 248 7.33 -2.34 -12.30
N HIS A 249 8.08 -2.97 -11.41
CA HIS A 249 8.89 -2.25 -10.42
C HIS A 249 10.34 -2.22 -10.90
N ASP A 250 11.09 -1.21 -10.48
CA ASP A 250 12.55 -1.31 -10.51
C ASP A 250 12.97 -2.55 -9.71
N HIS A 251 13.35 -3.62 -10.42
CA HIS A 251 13.66 -4.94 -9.90
C HIS A 251 14.96 -4.94 -9.10
N ARG A 252 14.96 -4.24 -7.96
CA ARG A 252 16.01 -4.35 -6.96
C ARG A 252 15.56 -5.41 -5.97
N ALA A 253 16.23 -6.55 -6.01
CA ALA A 253 15.89 -7.73 -5.20
C ALA A 253 15.58 -7.32 -3.75
N VAL A 254 14.34 -7.56 -3.31
CA VAL A 254 14.04 -7.67 -1.88
C VAL A 254 15.07 -8.65 -1.33
N SER A 255 15.90 -8.19 -0.41
CA SER A 255 17.16 -8.82 0.01
C SER A 255 16.95 -10.26 0.49
N GLY A 256 17.04 -11.20 -0.44
CA GLY A 256 17.02 -12.64 -0.20
C GLY A 256 15.77 -13.19 0.49
N PRO A 257 15.78 -14.49 0.83
CA PRO A 257 14.68 -15.16 1.52
C PRO A 257 14.28 -14.52 2.86
N ALA A 258 15.21 -13.82 3.52
CA ALA A 258 14.98 -13.19 4.83
C ALA A 258 14.04 -11.98 4.74
N GLY A 259 14.17 -11.14 3.70
CA GLY A 259 13.30 -9.97 3.52
C GLY A 259 11.83 -10.34 3.31
N LEU A 260 11.57 -11.39 2.53
CA LEU A 260 10.20 -11.88 2.29
C LEU A 260 9.55 -12.49 3.54
N THR A 261 10.32 -13.15 4.40
CA THR A 261 9.79 -13.71 5.66
C THR A 261 9.38 -12.60 6.63
N THR A 262 10.19 -11.55 6.80
CA THR A 262 9.80 -10.40 7.63
C THR A 262 8.54 -9.70 7.10
N MET A 263 8.42 -9.54 5.79
CA MET A 263 7.20 -9.00 5.19
C MET A 263 6.00 -9.92 5.46
N ALA A 264 6.17 -11.24 5.33
CA ALA A 264 5.13 -12.22 5.58
C ALA A 264 4.62 -12.17 7.02
N ASP A 265 5.49 -12.05 8.01
CA ASP A 265 5.11 -11.88 9.42
C ASP A 265 4.22 -10.65 9.60
N GLN A 266 4.60 -9.52 9.02
CA GLN A 266 3.87 -8.25 9.18
C GLN A 266 2.53 -8.25 8.42
N VAL A 267 2.50 -8.79 7.20
CA VAL A 267 1.27 -8.92 6.40
C VAL A 267 0.30 -9.88 7.08
N THR A 268 0.79 -11.01 7.59
CA THR A 268 -0.04 -12.03 8.27
C THR A 268 -0.59 -11.50 9.58
N ALA A 269 0.24 -10.85 10.40
CA ALA A 269 -0.22 -10.22 11.63
C ALA A 269 -1.26 -9.12 11.37
N ALA A 270 -1.08 -8.31 10.32
CA ALA A 270 -2.07 -7.30 9.93
C ALA A 270 -3.40 -7.93 9.48
N LEU A 271 -3.35 -8.96 8.63
CA LEU A 271 -4.54 -9.68 8.17
C LEU A 271 -5.31 -10.29 9.33
N LEU A 272 -4.63 -11.07 10.18
CA LEU A 272 -5.26 -11.78 11.28
C LEU A 272 -5.82 -10.81 12.33
N ARG A 273 -5.18 -9.65 12.53
CA ARG A 273 -5.74 -8.59 13.38
C ARG A 273 -7.03 -8.01 12.82
N VAL A 274 -7.10 -7.74 11.52
CA VAL A 274 -8.34 -7.28 10.86
C VAL A 274 -9.43 -8.34 11.01
N VAL A 275 -9.08 -9.62 10.86
CA VAL A 275 -10.02 -10.74 11.03
C VAL A 275 -10.51 -10.82 12.47
N GLU A 276 -9.64 -10.80 13.48
CA GLU A 276 -10.04 -10.85 14.90
C GLU A 276 -10.90 -9.66 15.35
N GLN A 277 -10.84 -8.53 14.64
CA GLN A 277 -11.67 -7.35 14.94
C GLN A 277 -13.10 -7.47 14.40
N HIS A 278 -13.32 -8.28 13.37
CA HIS A 278 -14.58 -8.31 12.62
C HIS A 278 -15.15 -9.72 12.40
N ALA A 279 -14.47 -10.77 12.83
CA ALA A 279 -14.84 -12.16 12.67
C ALA A 279 -14.44 -12.97 13.92
N PRO A 280 -14.99 -14.20 14.10
CA PRO A 280 -14.54 -15.09 15.16
C PRO A 280 -13.03 -15.37 15.07
N THR A 281 -12.39 -15.52 16.23
CA THR A 281 -10.97 -15.87 16.31
C THR A 281 -10.68 -17.16 15.53
N PRO A 282 -9.73 -17.15 14.58
CA PRO A 282 -9.35 -18.34 13.83
C PRO A 282 -8.82 -19.46 14.74
N ASP A 283 -9.02 -20.72 14.33
CA ASP A 283 -8.31 -21.85 14.94
C ASP A 283 -6.86 -21.87 14.47
N TYR A 284 -6.00 -21.19 15.22
CA TYR A 284 -4.57 -21.08 14.93
C TYR A 284 -3.79 -22.38 15.04
N GLU A 285 -4.32 -23.41 15.72
CA GLU A 285 -3.65 -24.71 15.81
C GLU A 285 -3.61 -25.38 14.44
N THR A 286 -4.71 -25.31 13.69
CA THR A 286 -4.88 -25.99 12.40
C THR A 286 -4.81 -25.04 11.20
N LEU A 287 -4.80 -23.72 11.41
CA LEU A 287 -4.78 -22.73 10.34
C LEU A 287 -3.56 -22.85 9.40
N PRO A 288 -2.31 -23.06 9.87
CA PRO A 288 -1.15 -23.19 8.99
C PRO A 288 -1.30 -24.32 7.97
N ASP A 289 -1.71 -25.51 8.41
CA ASP A 289 -1.87 -26.68 7.55
C ASP A 289 -2.95 -26.47 6.48
N ARG A 290 -4.09 -25.87 6.87
CA ARG A 290 -5.20 -25.56 5.95
C ARG A 290 -4.84 -24.46 4.95
N TYR A 291 -4.05 -23.48 5.39
CA TYR A 291 -3.45 -22.47 4.54
C TYR A 291 -2.53 -23.12 3.50
N GLU A 292 -1.63 -24.02 3.89
CA GLU A 292 -0.73 -24.71 2.97
C GLU A 292 -1.49 -25.53 1.92
N GLU A 293 -2.57 -26.20 2.30
CA GLU A 293 -3.42 -26.95 1.37
C GLU A 293 -4.04 -26.00 0.31
N THR A 294 -4.56 -24.86 0.77
CA THR A 294 -5.18 -23.83 -0.08
C THR A 294 -4.16 -23.19 -1.01
N ALA A 295 -2.98 -22.83 -0.48
CA ALA A 295 -1.87 -22.29 -1.25
C ALA A 295 -1.36 -23.32 -2.28
N GLY A 296 -1.34 -24.60 -1.92
CA GLY A 296 -1.00 -25.70 -2.83
C GLY A 296 -1.96 -25.82 -4.02
N ARG A 297 -3.25 -25.51 -3.86
CA ARG A 297 -4.23 -25.42 -4.96
C ARG A 297 -3.97 -24.19 -5.84
N LEU A 298 -3.74 -23.03 -5.25
CA LEU A 298 -3.48 -21.79 -5.98
C LEU A 298 -2.15 -21.83 -6.76
N THR A 299 -1.08 -22.36 -6.17
CA THR A 299 0.20 -22.59 -6.84
C THR A 299 0.07 -23.52 -8.06
N ARG A 300 -0.90 -24.46 -8.06
CA ARG A 300 -1.21 -25.25 -9.26
C ARG A 300 -1.85 -24.40 -10.34
N ALA A 301 -2.84 -23.59 -9.98
CA ALA A 301 -3.53 -22.71 -10.92
C ALA A 301 -2.56 -21.70 -11.56
N TYR A 302 -1.70 -21.06 -10.77
CA TYR A 302 -0.68 -20.15 -11.30
C TYR A 302 0.33 -20.85 -12.21
N ALA A 303 0.72 -22.10 -11.92
CA ALA A 303 1.58 -22.85 -12.83
C ALA A 303 0.90 -23.15 -14.17
N THR A 304 -0.40 -23.46 -14.16
CA THR A 304 -1.18 -23.66 -15.39
C THR A 304 -1.34 -22.37 -16.17
N ASP A 305 -1.60 -21.24 -15.50
CA ASP A 305 -1.72 -19.92 -16.13
C ASP A 305 -0.38 -19.46 -16.72
N ALA A 306 0.72 -19.63 -15.98
CA ALA A 306 2.07 -19.38 -16.50
C ALA A 306 2.36 -20.22 -17.75
N ALA A 307 2.08 -21.53 -17.71
CA ALA A 307 2.26 -22.42 -18.86
C ALA A 307 1.40 -22.02 -20.07
N PHE A 308 0.15 -21.58 -19.85
CA PHE A 308 -0.74 -21.09 -20.91
C PHE A 308 -0.16 -19.87 -21.64
N ASN A 309 0.52 -18.98 -20.90
CA ASN A 309 1.14 -17.78 -21.44
C ASN A 309 2.62 -17.97 -21.87
N GLY A 310 3.18 -19.18 -21.75
CA GLY A 310 4.59 -19.45 -22.06
C GLY A 310 5.59 -18.91 -21.03
N PHE A 311 5.14 -18.61 -19.81
CA PHE A 311 5.94 -18.03 -18.73
C PHE A 311 6.74 -19.07 -17.96
N SER A 312 7.88 -18.64 -17.41
CA SER A 312 8.70 -19.44 -16.49
C SER A 312 8.10 -19.45 -15.09
N TYR A 313 7.96 -20.65 -14.49
CA TYR A 313 7.37 -20.83 -13.17
C TYR A 313 7.95 -22.04 -12.43
N ASP A 314 8.77 -21.81 -11.40
CA ASP A 314 9.32 -22.88 -10.55
C ASP A 314 8.33 -23.26 -9.44
N ARG A 315 7.44 -24.21 -9.75
CA ARG A 315 6.45 -24.73 -8.81
C ARG A 315 7.05 -25.38 -7.56
N SER A 316 8.30 -25.82 -7.59
CA SER A 316 8.97 -26.40 -6.43
C SER A 316 9.46 -25.30 -5.48
N ASP A 317 9.99 -24.21 -6.05
CA ASP A 317 10.38 -23.04 -5.27
C ASP A 317 9.18 -22.34 -4.62
N GLU A 318 8.10 -22.15 -5.36
CA GLU A 318 6.89 -21.51 -4.83
C GLU A 318 6.29 -22.32 -3.67
N ARG A 319 6.34 -23.66 -3.72
CA ARG A 319 5.93 -24.51 -2.58
C ARG A 319 6.85 -24.38 -1.37
N ARG A 320 8.17 -24.32 -1.56
CA ARG A 320 9.10 -24.07 -0.45
C ARG A 320 8.84 -22.71 0.19
N GLN A 321 8.49 -21.71 -0.62
CA GLN A 321 8.14 -20.39 -0.10
C GLN A 321 6.82 -20.40 0.68
N VAL A 322 5.80 -21.15 0.23
CA VAL A 322 4.55 -21.37 0.98
C VAL A 322 4.85 -21.94 2.37
N GLY A 323 5.70 -22.96 2.47
CA GLY A 323 6.06 -23.55 3.77
C GLY A 323 6.74 -22.55 4.72
N LYS A 324 7.63 -21.71 4.20
CA LYS A 324 8.23 -20.61 5.00
C LYS A 324 7.20 -19.57 5.46
N TYR A 325 6.15 -19.35 4.66
CA TYR A 325 5.08 -18.42 5.02
C TYR A 325 4.11 -19.04 6.04
N ALA A 326 3.97 -20.37 6.09
CA ALA A 326 3.16 -21.04 7.11
C ALA A 326 3.67 -20.75 8.53
N ASP A 327 4.98 -20.59 8.71
CA ASP A 327 5.60 -20.18 9.99
C ASP A 327 5.11 -18.80 10.49
N SER A 328 4.65 -17.93 9.58
CA SER A 328 4.09 -16.61 9.91
C SER A 328 2.61 -16.65 10.27
N VAL A 329 1.91 -17.76 10.02
CA VAL A 329 0.46 -17.93 10.27
C VAL A 329 0.22 -18.30 11.73
N ARG A 330 0.17 -17.28 12.58
CA ARG A 330 0.02 -17.39 14.04
C ARG A 330 -0.74 -16.18 14.59
N PRO A 331 -1.29 -16.24 15.83
CA PRO A 331 -2.01 -15.11 16.41
C PRO A 331 -1.24 -13.80 16.27
N PRO A 332 -1.90 -12.67 15.94
CA PRO A 332 -1.22 -11.39 15.84
C PRO A 332 -0.67 -10.99 17.21
N GLY A 333 0.51 -10.37 17.21
CA GLY A 333 1.08 -9.78 18.42
C GLY A 333 0.31 -8.53 18.89
N GLU A 334 0.91 -7.78 19.81
CA GLU A 334 0.38 -6.53 20.34
C GLU A 334 0.00 -5.51 19.23
N ASP A 335 -1.09 -4.76 19.44
CA ASP A 335 -1.53 -3.73 18.50
C ASP A 335 -0.67 -2.47 18.54
N THR A 336 0.39 -2.48 17.73
CA THR A 336 1.35 -1.36 17.61
C THR A 336 1.02 -0.37 16.48
N ARG A 337 -0.19 -0.45 15.90
CA ARG A 337 -0.64 0.50 14.86
C ARG A 337 -0.58 1.94 15.35
N LEU A 338 -0.33 2.86 14.43
CA LEU A 338 -0.49 4.28 14.68
C LEU A 338 -1.99 4.60 14.82
N PRO A 339 -2.34 5.60 15.65
CA PRO A 339 -3.74 5.98 15.85
C PRO A 339 -4.32 6.61 14.57
N ALA A 340 -5.65 6.63 14.48
CA ALA A 340 -6.33 7.49 13.52
C ALA A 340 -5.94 8.95 13.79
N TRP A 341 -5.81 9.77 12.75
CA TRP A 341 -5.51 11.19 12.90
C TRP A 341 -6.60 11.96 13.67
N THR A 342 -7.84 11.47 13.65
CA THR A 342 -8.93 12.00 14.50
C THR A 342 -8.70 11.79 16.00
N GLU A 343 -7.81 10.87 16.38
CA GLU A 343 -7.53 10.48 17.76
C GLU A 343 -6.04 10.65 18.12
N ALA A 344 -5.23 11.17 17.20
CA ALA A 344 -3.80 11.30 17.40
C ALA A 344 -3.49 12.36 18.47
N PRO A 345 -2.50 12.12 19.35
CA PRO A 345 -2.07 13.08 20.37
C PRO A 345 -1.27 14.27 19.81
N ILE A 346 -1.05 14.30 18.50
CA ILE A 346 -0.36 15.36 17.75
C ILE A 346 -1.19 15.70 16.50
N THR A 347 -0.99 16.89 15.97
CA THR A 347 -1.67 17.41 14.79
C THR A 347 -0.79 17.29 13.53
N PRO A 348 -1.40 17.23 12.33
CA PRO A 348 -0.67 17.34 11.07
C PRO A 348 0.21 18.60 10.98
N ASP A 349 -0.29 19.75 11.43
CA ASP A 349 0.45 21.03 11.45
C ASP A 349 1.74 20.96 12.29
N GLU A 350 1.70 20.26 13.44
CA GLU A 350 2.89 20.03 14.28
C GLU A 350 3.92 19.16 13.55
N VAL A 351 3.47 18.11 12.86
CA VAL A 351 4.34 17.25 12.05
C VAL A 351 4.96 18.03 10.90
N GLN A 352 4.15 18.76 10.12
CA GLN A 352 4.62 19.60 9.02
C GLN A 352 5.63 20.64 9.53
N THR A 353 5.33 21.31 10.63
CA THR A 353 6.22 22.33 11.21
C THR A 353 7.55 21.73 11.68
N ALA A 354 7.52 20.57 12.34
CA ALA A 354 8.73 19.89 12.80
C ALA A 354 9.59 19.44 11.61
N ALA A 355 9.00 18.77 10.63
CA ALA A 355 9.68 18.29 9.44
C ALA A 355 10.27 19.43 8.60
N ARG A 356 9.52 20.54 8.41
CA ARG A 356 10.02 21.71 7.69
C ARG A 356 11.22 22.34 8.39
N ARG A 357 11.18 22.50 9.72
CA ARG A 357 12.31 23.03 10.50
C ARG A 357 13.53 22.12 10.47
N ASP A 358 13.32 20.81 10.45
CA ASP A 358 14.41 19.84 10.30
C ASP A 358 15.04 19.95 8.91
N ALA A 359 14.25 20.06 7.85
CA ALA A 359 14.73 20.24 6.48
C ALA A 359 15.43 21.60 6.27
N GLU A 360 14.90 22.69 6.84
CA GLU A 360 15.53 24.02 6.82
C GLU A 360 16.90 24.02 7.52
N ALA A 361 17.07 23.22 8.58
CA ALA A 361 18.34 23.13 9.31
C ALA A 361 19.43 22.33 8.57
N LEU A 362 19.07 21.61 7.49
CA LEU A 362 20.01 20.93 6.61
C LEU A 362 20.65 21.87 5.56
N ARG A 363 20.05 23.04 5.35
CA ARG A 363 20.47 24.08 4.40
C ARG A 363 21.24 25.18 5.11
#